data_AF-A0A7J9XFY2-F1
#
_entry.id   AF-A0A7J9XFY2-F1
#
_cell.length_a   1.000
_cell.length_b   1.000
_cell.length_c   1.000
_cell.angle_alpha   90.00
_cell.angle_beta   90.00
_cell.angle_gamma   90.00
#
_symmetry.space_group_name_H-M   'P 1'
#
loop_
_entity.id
_entity.type
_entity.pdbx_description
1 polymer ?
#
loop_
_entity_poly.entity_id
_entity_poly.type
_entity_poly.pdbx_seq_one_letter_code
_entity_poly.pdbx_strand_id
1 'polypeptide(L)'
;MPMGELLDAHWTVMEYETARSLRPEYERGADELSDVLRGIIESGQALDPASYEQALRLGEDGKAKLDELLTDWDAVLTLTAPGEAPVGLGSTGDAVFCRLWSLLGCPAVTVPGLTGPNGMPIGIQLVGRRGADRDLLATAAWVGERLASSQ
;
A
#
# COMPACT_ATOMS: atom_id res chain seq x y z
N MET A 1 0.64 10.46 14.18
CA MET A 1 1.22 10.37 12.83
C MET A 1 0.15 10.85 11.84
N PRO A 2 0.41 11.87 10.99
CA PRO A 2 -0.58 12.35 10.03
C PRO A 2 -0.71 11.38 8.84
N MET A 3 -1.68 10.47 8.90
CA MET A 3 -1.83 9.41 7.88
C MET A 3 -2.12 9.94 6.47
N GLY A 4 -2.87 11.04 6.35
CA GLY A 4 -3.18 11.66 5.05
C GLY A 4 -1.91 12.13 4.34
N GLU A 5 -1.04 12.84 5.04
CA GLU A 5 0.23 13.33 4.48
C GLU A 5 1.15 12.18 4.03
N LEU A 6 1.14 11.04 4.74
CA LEU A 6 1.91 9.86 4.34
C LEU A 6 1.34 9.18 3.09
N LEU A 7 0.02 9.20 2.90
CA LEU A 7 -0.60 8.68 1.68
C LEU A 7 -0.25 9.56 0.48
N ASP A 8 -0.23 10.89 0.66
CA ASP A 8 0.20 11.85 -0.37
C ASP A 8 1.70 11.72 -0.68
N ALA A 9 2.52 11.51 0.35
CA ALA A 9 3.95 11.25 0.18
C ALA A 9 4.21 9.95 -0.59
N HIS A 10 3.47 8.88 -0.31
CA HIS A 10 3.56 7.65 -1.10
C HIS A 10 3.28 7.93 -2.58
N TRP A 11 2.21 8.68 -2.88
CA TRP A 11 1.86 9.00 -4.26
C TRP A 11 2.96 9.81 -4.95
N THR A 12 3.49 10.83 -4.26
CA THR A 12 4.59 11.68 -4.75
C THR A 12 5.84 10.84 -5.08
N VAL A 13 6.25 9.94 -4.18
CA VAL A 13 7.39 9.05 -4.39
C VAL A 13 7.15 8.13 -5.59
N MET A 14 5.98 7.49 -5.62
CA MET A 14 5.62 6.52 -6.66
C MET A 14 5.62 7.16 -8.05
N GLU A 15 4.96 8.30 -8.25
CA GLU A 15 4.90 8.94 -9.57
C GLU A 15 6.28 9.45 -10.00
N TYR A 16 7.02 10.10 -9.09
CA TYR A 16 8.36 10.62 -9.35
C TYR A 16 9.33 9.53 -9.81
N GLU A 17 9.31 8.38 -9.14
CA GLU A 17 10.18 7.23 -9.47
C GLU A 17 9.70 6.48 -10.72
N THR A 18 8.38 6.35 -10.90
CA THR A 18 7.80 5.72 -12.10
C THR A 18 8.21 6.48 -13.36
N ALA A 19 8.09 7.81 -13.35
CA ALA A 19 8.47 8.67 -14.48
C ALA A 19 9.95 8.54 -14.88
N ARG A 20 10.83 8.26 -13.92
CA ARG A 20 12.28 8.09 -14.16
C ARG A 20 12.62 6.68 -14.58
N SER A 21 11.99 5.69 -13.95
CA SER A 21 12.22 4.27 -14.20
C SER A 21 11.70 3.83 -15.56
N LEU A 22 10.56 4.38 -16.00
CA LEU A 22 9.91 4.05 -17.28
C LEU A 22 10.17 5.07 -18.40
N ARG A 23 11.22 5.90 -18.24
CA ARG A 23 11.62 6.88 -19.26
C ARG A 23 11.88 6.21 -20.63
N PRO A 24 12.61 5.07 -20.72
CA PRO A 24 12.88 4.45 -22.02
C PRO A 24 11.59 4.04 -22.76
N GLU A 25 10.62 3.47 -22.05
CA GLU A 25 9.34 3.05 -22.58
C GLU A 25 8.52 4.24 -23.06
N TYR A 26 8.47 5.31 -22.26
CA TYR A 26 7.79 6.56 -22.61
C TYR A 26 8.40 7.21 -23.86
N GLU A 27 9.72 7.31 -23.94
CA GLU A 27 10.43 7.89 -25.09
C GLU A 27 10.28 7.03 -26.37
N ARG A 28 10.17 5.71 -26.23
CA ARG A 28 10.02 4.79 -27.38
C ARG A 28 8.62 4.79 -27.96
N GLY A 29 7.58 4.97 -27.14
CA GLY A 29 6.20 4.84 -27.59
C GLY A 29 5.19 5.20 -26.51
N ALA A 30 5.16 6.48 -26.10
CA ALA A 30 4.19 6.97 -25.12
C ALA A 30 2.74 6.67 -25.54
N ASP A 31 2.44 6.70 -26.84
CA ASP A 31 1.11 6.42 -27.40
C ASP A 31 0.67 4.95 -27.28
N GLU A 32 1.63 4.03 -27.12
CA GLU A 32 1.37 2.61 -26.85
C GLU A 32 1.11 2.30 -25.36
N LEU A 33 1.41 3.23 -24.46
CA LEU A 33 1.12 3.10 -23.03
C LEU A 33 -0.36 3.39 -22.75
N SER A 34 -0.92 2.71 -21.74
CA SER A 34 -2.26 3.02 -21.26
C SER A 34 -2.35 4.48 -20.78
N ASP A 35 -3.51 5.10 -20.97
CA ASP A 35 -3.73 6.51 -20.58
C ASP A 35 -3.44 6.75 -19.09
N VAL A 36 -3.76 5.76 -18.25
CA VAL A 36 -3.49 5.79 -16.80
C VAL A 36 -1.99 5.85 -16.52
N LEU A 37 -1.21 4.93 -17.11
CA LEU A 37 0.23 4.89 -16.88
C LEU A 37 0.93 6.13 -17.45
N ARG A 38 0.48 6.59 -18.62
CA ARG A 38 0.99 7.81 -19.25
C ARG A 38 0.76 9.03 -18.36
N GLY A 39 -0.44 9.18 -17.80
CA GLY A 39 -0.77 10.26 -16.87
C GLY A 39 0.09 10.23 -15.60
N ILE A 40 0.36 9.05 -15.03
CA ILE A 40 1.27 8.87 -13.89
C ILE A 40 2.69 9.33 -14.24
N ILE A 41 3.20 8.94 -15.42
CA ILE A 41 4.53 9.34 -15.88
C ILE A 41 4.61 10.86 -16.08
N GLU A 42 3.62 11.45 -16.74
CA GLU A 42 3.58 12.90 -17.01
C GLU A 42 3.48 13.72 -15.72
N SER A 43 2.65 13.28 -14.77
CA SER A 43 2.59 13.86 -13.41
C SER A 43 3.96 13.79 -12.74
N GLY A 44 4.59 12.62 -12.74
CA GLY A 44 5.91 12.40 -12.13
C GLY A 44 7.07 13.15 -12.78
N GLN A 45 6.96 13.47 -14.08
CA GLN A 45 7.90 14.34 -14.79
C GLN A 45 7.76 15.81 -14.37
N ALA A 46 6.54 16.26 -14.07
CA ALA A 46 6.24 17.62 -13.63
C ALA A 46 6.55 17.90 -12.15
N LEU A 47 6.77 16.85 -11.34
CA LEU A 47 7.08 16.98 -9.92
C LEU A 47 8.43 17.65 -9.66
N ASP A 48 8.43 18.64 -8.77
CA ASP A 48 9.62 19.27 -8.21
C ASP A 48 10.43 18.23 -7.39
N PRO A 49 11.75 18.06 -7.67
CA PRO A 49 12.62 17.23 -6.84
C PRO A 49 12.56 17.54 -5.33
N ALA A 50 12.32 18.80 -4.94
CA ALA A 50 12.20 19.15 -3.52
C ALA A 50 10.98 18.49 -2.84
N SER A 51 9.86 18.36 -3.57
CA SER A 51 8.67 17.66 -3.09
C SER A 51 8.92 16.16 -2.91
N TYR A 52 9.66 15.54 -3.83
CA TYR A 52 10.08 14.15 -3.69
C TYR A 52 10.96 13.93 -2.46
N GLU A 53 11.96 14.78 -2.26
CA GLU A 53 12.81 14.70 -1.06
C GLU A 53 12.03 14.90 0.24
N GLN A 54 11.03 15.80 0.24
CA GLN A 54 10.15 15.99 1.39
C GLN A 54 9.30 14.76 1.67
N ALA A 55 8.76 14.13 0.62
CA ALA A 55 7.98 12.90 0.74
C ALA A 55 8.83 11.74 1.30
N LEU A 56 10.09 11.60 0.86
CA LEU A 56 11.02 10.63 1.43
C LEU A 56 11.29 10.88 2.92
N ARG A 57 11.55 12.13 3.32
CA ARG A 57 11.74 12.50 4.73
C ARG A 57 10.51 12.16 5.58
N LEU A 58 9.32 12.45 5.07
CA LEU A 58 8.10 12.11 5.76
C LEU A 58 7.94 10.59 5.93
N GLY A 59 8.31 9.81 4.90
CA GLY A 59 8.37 8.35 4.98
C GLY A 59 9.31 7.84 6.08
N GLU A 60 10.53 8.40 6.19
CA GLU A 60 11.48 8.05 7.25
C GLU A 60 10.97 8.42 8.66
N ASP A 61 10.38 9.60 8.83
CA ASP A 61 9.76 10.00 10.09
C ASP A 61 8.57 9.09 10.45
N GLY A 62 7.79 8.68 9.44
CA GLY A 62 6.70 7.73 9.58
C GLY A 62 7.19 6.36 10.05
N LYS A 63 8.30 5.88 9.49
CA LYS A 63 8.92 4.60 9.88
C LYS A 63 9.31 4.60 11.35
N ALA A 64 9.98 5.66 11.83
CA ALA A 64 10.38 5.78 13.23
C ALA A 64 9.16 5.79 14.18
N LYS A 65 8.10 6.53 13.83
CA LYS A 65 6.87 6.59 14.63
C LYS A 65 6.11 5.26 14.65
N LEU A 66 6.11 4.52 13.54
CA LEU A 66 5.46 3.21 13.49
C LEU A 66 6.24 2.16 14.30
N ASP A 67 7.57 2.18 14.23
CA ASP A 67 8.41 1.29 15.04
C ASP A 67 8.19 1.54 16.54
N GLU A 68 8.06 2.81 16.96
CA GLU A 68 7.70 3.16 18.34
C GLU A 68 6.33 2.61 18.71
N LEU A 69 5.30 2.82 17.87
CA LEU A 69 3.95 2.32 18.10
C LEU A 69 3.91 0.80 18.25
N LEU A 70 4.67 0.06 17.45
CA LEU A 70 4.73 -1.40 17.46
C LEU A 70 5.66 -1.98 18.55
N THR A 71 6.14 -1.16 19.49
CA THR A 71 6.95 -1.66 20.62
C THR A 71 6.13 -2.56 21.55
N ASP A 72 4.87 -2.18 21.78
CA ASP A 72 3.98 -2.87 22.73
C ASP A 72 2.97 -3.81 22.05
N TRP A 73 3.03 -3.94 20.72
CA TRP A 73 2.04 -4.67 19.93
C TRP A 73 2.70 -5.55 18.86
N ASP A 74 2.16 -6.74 18.65
CA ASP A 74 2.70 -7.70 17.65
C ASP A 74 2.42 -7.27 16.20
N ALA A 75 1.26 -6.63 15.95
CA ALA A 75 0.84 -6.18 14.63
C ALA A 75 -0.28 -5.13 14.70
N VAL A 76 -0.42 -4.33 13.64
CA VAL A 76 -1.62 -3.53 13.36
C VAL A 76 -2.62 -4.40 12.62
N LEU A 77 -3.89 -4.39 13.06
CA LEU A 77 -5.03 -4.95 12.33
C LEU A 77 -5.73 -3.85 11.54
N THR A 78 -5.91 -4.03 10.24
CA THR A 78 -6.57 -3.07 9.34
C THR A 78 -7.29 -3.76 8.16
N LEU A 79 -7.85 -2.97 7.25
CA LEU A 79 -8.51 -3.46 6.04
C LEU A 79 -7.50 -3.76 4.93
N THR A 80 -7.83 -4.69 4.03
CA THR A 80 -7.02 -4.99 2.83
C THR A 80 -7.43 -4.11 1.65
N ALA A 81 -8.70 -3.72 1.59
CA ALA A 81 -9.30 -2.91 0.55
C ALA A 81 -10.52 -2.16 1.14
N PRO A 82 -11.04 -1.12 0.48
CA PRO A 82 -12.26 -0.43 0.92
C PRO A 82 -13.51 -1.31 0.97
N GLY A 83 -13.51 -2.44 0.28
CA GLY A 83 -14.62 -3.37 0.25
C GLY A 83 -14.39 -4.51 -0.73
N GLU A 84 -15.49 -5.06 -1.23
CA GLU A 84 -15.47 -6.12 -2.25
C GLU A 84 -14.84 -5.64 -3.56
N ALA A 85 -14.42 -6.59 -4.39
CA ALA A 85 -13.92 -6.29 -5.71
C ALA A 85 -14.97 -5.47 -6.51
N PRO A 86 -14.56 -4.37 -7.18
CA PRO A 86 -15.45 -3.61 -8.04
C PRO A 86 -16.06 -4.48 -9.15
N VAL A 87 -17.29 -4.17 -9.54
CA VAL A 87 -17.94 -4.85 -10.66
C VAL A 87 -17.34 -4.39 -11.98
N GLY A 88 -17.01 -5.35 -12.85
CA GLY A 88 -16.40 -5.10 -14.16
C GLY A 88 -14.87 -4.99 -14.09
N LEU A 89 -14.26 -4.51 -15.17
CA LEU A 89 -12.79 -4.45 -15.33
C LEU A 89 -12.25 -3.02 -15.48
N GLY A 90 -13.08 -2.01 -15.26
CA GLY A 90 -12.69 -0.59 -15.40
C GLY A 90 -11.80 -0.08 -14.26
N SER A 91 -11.69 -0.82 -13.16
CA SER A 91 -10.84 -0.49 -12.03
C SER A 91 -10.38 -1.77 -11.33
N THR A 92 -9.15 -1.75 -10.83
CA THR A 92 -8.60 -2.82 -9.97
C THR A 92 -8.93 -2.61 -8.48
N GLY A 93 -9.69 -1.56 -8.16
CA GLY A 93 -9.94 -1.12 -6.79
C GLY A 93 -8.94 -0.06 -6.30
N ASP A 94 -9.20 0.49 -5.12
CA ASP A 94 -8.33 1.48 -4.48
C ASP A 94 -7.39 0.81 -3.46
N ALA A 95 -6.09 1.07 -3.63
CA ALA A 95 -5.02 0.55 -2.79
C ALA A 95 -4.73 1.42 -1.55
N VAL A 96 -5.61 2.36 -1.18
CA VAL A 96 -5.40 3.30 -0.06
C VAL A 96 -4.95 2.62 1.25
N PHE A 97 -5.46 1.42 1.55
CA PHE A 97 -5.09 0.66 2.75
C PHE A 97 -3.75 -0.08 2.65
N CYS A 98 -3.08 -0.05 1.50
CA CYS A 98 -1.80 -0.73 1.26
C CYS A 98 -0.64 0.26 1.00
N ARG A 99 -0.95 1.44 0.45
CA ARG A 99 0.03 2.47 0.09
C ARG A 99 0.89 2.89 1.28
N LEU A 100 0.26 3.13 2.43
CA LEU A 100 0.96 3.52 3.65
C LEU A 100 2.06 2.52 4.01
N TRP A 101 1.74 1.23 4.07
CA TRP A 101 2.69 0.18 4.48
C TRP A 101 3.82 -0.01 3.47
N SER A 102 3.52 0.22 2.19
CA SER A 102 4.51 0.21 1.11
C SER A 102 5.55 1.33 1.27
N LEU A 103 5.10 2.56 1.58
CA LEU A 103 6.00 3.69 1.86
C LEU A 103 6.86 3.43 3.10
N LEU A 104 6.26 2.85 4.14
CA LEU A 104 6.94 2.57 5.39
C LEU A 104 7.83 1.31 5.33
N GLY A 105 7.71 0.50 4.28
CA GLY A 105 8.50 -0.73 4.12
C GLY A 105 8.17 -1.80 5.17
N CYS A 106 6.93 -1.81 5.67
CA CYS A 106 6.48 -2.77 6.67
C CYS A 106 6.00 -4.07 6.01
N PRO A 107 6.25 -5.24 6.61
CA PRO A 107 5.63 -6.46 6.16
C PRO A 107 4.12 -6.37 6.42
N ALA A 108 3.32 -6.79 5.43
CA ALA A 108 1.87 -6.82 5.51
C ALA A 108 1.33 -8.11 4.91
N VAL A 109 0.34 -8.73 5.57
CA VAL A 109 -0.26 -9.99 5.14
C VAL A 109 -1.77 -9.94 5.23
N THR A 110 -2.43 -10.39 4.16
CA THR A 110 -3.88 -10.53 4.11
C THR A 110 -4.30 -11.90 4.64
N VAL A 111 -5.19 -11.91 5.61
CA VAL A 111 -5.87 -13.12 6.10
C VAL A 111 -7.30 -13.13 5.54
N PRO A 112 -7.63 -14.06 4.63
CA PRO A 112 -8.99 -14.21 4.11
C PRO A 112 -9.90 -14.87 5.15
N GLY A 113 -11.21 -14.76 4.96
CA GLY A 113 -12.18 -15.49 5.79
C GLY A 113 -13.49 -14.75 6.04
N LEU A 114 -13.69 -13.59 5.41
CA LEU A 114 -14.93 -12.83 5.49
C LEU A 114 -15.59 -12.79 4.11
N THR A 115 -16.91 -12.58 4.10
CA THR A 115 -17.70 -12.43 2.88
C THR A 115 -18.45 -11.11 2.97
N GLY A 116 -18.37 -10.31 1.92
CA GLY A 116 -19.09 -9.05 1.84
C GLY A 116 -20.57 -9.22 1.49
N PRO A 117 -21.33 -8.11 1.43
CA PRO A 117 -22.78 -8.13 1.24
C PRO A 117 -23.22 -8.68 -0.13
N ASN A 118 -22.34 -8.71 -1.14
CA ASN A 118 -22.63 -9.28 -2.45
C ASN A 118 -22.04 -10.69 -2.63
N GLY A 119 -21.60 -11.34 -1.54
CA GLY A 119 -21.09 -12.71 -1.57
C GLY A 119 -19.64 -12.83 -2.01
N MET A 120 -18.89 -11.72 -2.09
CA MET A 120 -17.50 -11.72 -2.54
C MET A 120 -16.51 -11.83 -1.36
N PRO A 121 -15.31 -12.43 -1.56
CA PRO A 121 -14.33 -12.56 -0.51
C PRO A 121 -13.82 -11.21 0.02
N ILE A 122 -13.70 -11.11 1.34
CA ILE A 122 -13.08 -10.00 2.07
C ILE A 122 -11.99 -10.58 2.98
N GLY A 123 -10.87 -9.86 3.08
CA GLY A 123 -9.76 -10.18 3.97
C GLY A 123 -9.42 -9.03 4.90
N ILE A 124 -8.90 -9.36 6.07
CA ILE A 124 -8.26 -8.41 6.97
C ILE A 124 -6.75 -8.38 6.70
N GLN A 125 -6.12 -7.25 6.97
CA GLN A 125 -4.68 -7.07 6.80
C GLN A 125 -4.01 -6.95 8.16
N LEU A 126 -2.95 -7.71 8.37
CA LEU A 126 -2.05 -7.58 9.52
C LEU A 126 -0.75 -6.94 9.04
N VAL A 127 -0.28 -5.92 9.76
CA VAL A 127 0.96 -5.20 9.43
C VAL A 127 1.92 -5.29 10.61
N GLY A 128 3.11 -5.83 10.34
CA GLY A 128 4.14 -6.05 11.34
C GLY A 128 5.21 -4.96 11.33
N ARG A 129 6.12 -5.07 12.30
CA ARG A 129 7.32 -4.23 12.34
C ARG A 129 8.26 -4.59 11.19
N ARG A 130 9.05 -3.63 10.70
CA ARG A 130 10.05 -3.86 9.65
C ARG A 130 11.00 -4.98 10.05
N GLY A 131 11.22 -5.92 9.13
CA GLY A 131 12.09 -7.10 9.34
C GLY A 131 11.51 -8.19 10.25
N ALA A 132 10.24 -8.08 10.68
CA ALA A 132 9.56 -9.06 11.53
C ALA A 132 8.63 -10.00 10.75
N ASP A 133 8.92 -10.27 9.48
CA ASP A 133 8.08 -11.06 8.56
C ASP A 133 7.68 -12.42 9.14
N ARG A 134 8.62 -13.13 9.77
CA ARG A 134 8.36 -14.43 10.40
C ARG A 134 7.34 -14.33 11.53
N ASP A 135 7.48 -13.33 12.39
CA ASP A 135 6.61 -13.15 13.54
C ASP A 135 5.22 -12.72 13.08
N LEU A 136 5.15 -11.84 12.06
CA LEU A 136 3.89 -11.46 11.44
C LEU A 136 3.15 -12.66 10.81
N LEU A 137 3.87 -13.55 10.12
CA LEU A 137 3.27 -14.76 9.55
C LEU A 137 2.76 -15.72 10.63
N ALA A 138 3.45 -15.85 11.76
CA ALA A 138 2.99 -16.64 12.89
C ALA A 138 1.68 -16.06 13.48
N THR A 139 1.62 -14.74 13.65
CA THR A 139 0.40 -14.03 14.07
C THR A 139 -0.73 -14.22 13.06
N ALA A 140 -0.44 -14.14 11.76
CA ALA A 140 -1.43 -14.33 10.71
C ALA A 140 -2.02 -15.74 10.67
N ALA A 141 -1.19 -16.77 10.89
CA ALA A 141 -1.66 -18.15 11.02
C ALA A 141 -2.64 -18.30 12.19
N TRP A 142 -2.27 -17.77 13.36
CA TRP A 142 -3.10 -17.78 14.57
C TRP A 142 -4.43 -17.03 14.40
N VAL A 143 -4.43 -15.93 13.64
CA VAL A 143 -5.65 -15.18 13.29
C VAL A 143 -6.51 -15.97 12.31
N GLY A 144 -5.91 -16.58 11.29
CA GLY A 144 -6.61 -17.40 10.31
C GLY A 144 -7.36 -18.58 10.93
N GLU A 145 -6.73 -19.27 11.89
CA GLU A 145 -7.38 -20.34 12.66
C GLU A 145 -8.64 -19.85 13.40
N ARG A 146 -8.59 -18.66 13.99
CA ARG A 146 -9.74 -18.06 14.71
C ARG A 146 -10.88 -17.69 13.78
N LEU A 147 -10.57 -17.09 12.63
CA LEU A 147 -11.57 -16.75 11.63
C LEU A 147 -12.25 -17.99 11.05
N ALA A 148 -11.51 -19.09 10.86
CA ALA A 148 -12.07 -20.37 10.43
C ALA A 148 -12.98 -21.00 11.50
N SER A 149 -12.64 -20.88 12.79
CA SER A 149 -13.46 -21.40 13.89
C SER A 149 -14.73 -20.59 14.19
N SER A 150 -14.87 -19.40 13.58
CA SER A 150 -16.00 -18.48 13.80
C SER A 150 -17.07 -18.55 12.69
N GLN A 151 -16.88 -19.44 11.71
CA GLN A 151 -17.79 -19.71 10.59
C GLN A 151 -18.54 -21.04 10.81
#